data_AF-A0A2G6R160-F1
#
_entry.id   AF-A0A2G6R160-F1
#
_cell.length_a   1.000
_cell.length_b   1.000
_cell.length_c   1.000
_cell.angle_alpha   90.00
_cell.angle_beta   90.00
_cell.angle_gamma   90.00
#
_symmetry.space_group_name_H-M   'P 1'
#
loop_
_entity.id
_entity.type
_entity.pdbx_description
1 polymer ?
#
loop_
_entity_poly.entity_id
_entity_poly.type
_entity_poly.pdbx_seq_one_letter_code
_entity_poly.pdbx_strand_id
1 'polypeptide(L)'
;MDQNELRKIIEAVIAEMVATDESLGKTVEPTPAGAKPLAGGTASMPAAAVGKVALAESGSAERGTDPKEVVIGLSPAFSAILHETIIGLPHAAVLKEICAGIEEQGLKYRFIKVFRTADV
;
A
#
# COMPACT_ATOMS: atom_id res chain seq x y z
N MET A 1 33.88 19.78 22.47
CA MET A 1 32.57 19.13 22.40
C MET A 1 32.74 17.77 23.03
N ASP A 2 32.26 17.63 24.25
CA ASP A 2 32.48 16.44 25.07
C ASP A 2 31.46 15.35 24.70
N GLN A 3 31.85 14.08 24.74
CA GLN A 3 30.96 12.97 24.36
C GLN A 3 29.70 12.87 25.25
N ASN A 4 29.77 13.41 26.46
CA ASN A 4 28.61 13.48 27.35
C ASN A 4 27.61 14.58 26.96
N GLU A 5 28.07 15.67 26.31
CA GLU A 5 27.17 16.70 25.78
C GLU A 5 26.42 16.19 24.55
N LEU A 6 27.12 15.46 23.67
CA LEU A 6 26.51 14.84 22.49
C LEU A 6 25.43 13.82 22.86
N ARG A 7 25.64 13.01 23.91
CA ARG A 7 24.60 12.07 24.39
C ARG A 7 23.36 12.79 24.93
N LYS A 8 23.53 13.87 25.68
CA LYS A 8 22.41 14.68 26.19
C LYS A 8 21.61 15.32 25.05
N ILE A 9 22.28 15.78 24.00
CA ILE A 9 21.62 16.35 22.82
C ILE A 9 20.85 15.26 22.06
N ILE A 10 21.43 14.07 21.88
CA ILE A 10 20.76 12.95 21.20
C ILE A 10 19.54 12.48 21.98
N GLU A 11 19.64 12.36 23.31
CA GLU A 11 18.49 12.00 24.17
C GLU A 11 17.38 13.06 24.12
N ALA A 12 17.74 14.35 24.11
CA ALA A 12 16.77 15.44 23.98
C ALA A 12 16.06 15.42 22.62
N VAL A 13 16.79 15.17 21.53
CA VAL A 13 16.23 15.10 20.16
C VAL A 13 15.34 13.86 19.97
N ILE A 14 15.68 12.73 20.58
CA ILE A 14 14.83 11.52 20.53
C ILE A 14 13.54 11.75 21.33
N ALA A 15 13.60 12.38 22.50
CA ALA A 15 12.41 12.72 23.27
C ALA A 15 11.50 13.70 22.51
N GLU A 16 12.08 14.68 21.83
CA GLU A 16 11.34 15.62 20.97
C GLU A 16 10.70 14.91 19.77
N MET A 17 11.43 14.03 19.08
CA MET A 17 10.89 13.27 17.94
C MET A 17 9.77 12.29 18.35
N VAL A 18 9.87 11.66 19.53
CA VAL A 18 8.80 10.79 20.06
C VAL A 18 7.57 11.61 20.48
N ALA A 19 7.77 12.81 21.04
CA ALA A 19 6.67 13.72 21.38
C ALA A 19 5.93 14.27 20.13
N THR A 20 6.64 14.46 19.01
CA THR A 20 6.00 14.83 17.74
C THR A 20 5.22 13.68 17.09
N ASP A 21 5.56 12.42 17.39
CA ASP A 21 4.88 11.24 16.84
C ASP A 21 3.55 10.91 17.59
N GLU A 22 3.45 11.26 18.88
CA GLU A 22 2.24 11.12 19.70
C GLU A 22 1.14 12.16 19.40
N SER A 23 1.38 13.11 18.48
CA SER A 23 0.38 14.13 18.08
C SER A 23 -0.59 13.67 16.99
N LEU A 24 -0.46 12.45 16.43
CA LEU A 24 -1.43 11.91 15.45
C LEU A 24 -2.47 10.96 16.09
N GLY A 25 -2.51 10.89 17.42
CA GLY A 25 -3.32 9.94 18.16
C GLY A 25 -4.39 10.52 19.08
N LYS A 26 -5.16 11.56 18.71
CA LYS A 26 -6.46 11.84 19.40
C LYS A 26 -7.49 12.68 18.61
N THR A 27 -8.60 12.02 18.32
CA THR A 27 -9.99 12.46 18.04
C THR A 27 -10.29 13.92 17.63
N VAL A 28 -10.91 14.06 16.45
CA VAL A 28 -11.90 15.11 16.17
C VAL A 28 -13.18 14.43 15.68
N GLU A 29 -14.21 14.42 16.53
CA GLU A 29 -15.60 14.25 16.09
C GLU A 29 -16.06 15.52 15.33
N PRO A 30 -16.86 15.38 14.26
CA PRO A 30 -17.73 16.47 13.82
C PRO A 30 -19.20 16.08 13.89
N THR A 31 -19.98 16.93 14.56
CA THR A 31 -21.45 17.04 14.50
C THR A 31 -21.90 17.45 13.07
N PRO A 32 -23.11 17.06 12.61
CA PRO A 32 -23.45 17.01 11.19
C PRO A 32 -24.06 18.33 10.68
N ALA A 33 -23.62 18.79 9.51
CA ALA A 33 -24.37 19.74 8.69
C ALA A 33 -23.94 19.65 7.21
N GLY A 34 -24.77 18.95 6.42
CA GLY A 34 -25.13 19.29 5.05
C GLY A 34 -24.05 19.29 3.96
N ALA A 35 -23.97 18.20 3.19
CA ALA A 35 -24.14 18.19 1.72
C ALA A 35 -23.96 16.77 1.18
N LYS A 36 -25.00 16.23 0.54
CA LYS A 36 -24.97 14.98 -0.23
C LYS A 36 -24.19 15.25 -1.54
N PRO A 37 -23.33 14.31 -1.99
CA PRO A 37 -23.81 13.47 -3.09
C PRO A 37 -23.44 11.98 -2.95
N LEU A 38 -24.40 11.21 -3.46
CA LEU A 38 -24.28 9.93 -4.16
C LEU A 38 -23.51 8.74 -3.55
N ALA A 39 -24.33 7.81 -3.07
CA ALA A 39 -24.07 6.41 -2.77
C ALA A 39 -23.09 5.69 -3.72
N GLY A 40 -22.01 5.20 -3.13
CA GLY A 40 -21.27 4.01 -3.55
C GLY A 40 -20.69 3.42 -2.27
N GLY A 41 -21.29 2.35 -1.76
CA GLY A 41 -20.87 1.74 -0.49
C GLY A 41 -19.46 1.18 -0.61
N THR A 42 -18.48 1.88 -0.03
CA THR A 42 -17.16 1.32 0.24
C THR A 42 -17.11 0.97 1.71
N ALA A 43 -17.10 -0.33 2.01
CA ALA A 43 -16.72 -0.81 3.34
C ALA A 43 -15.34 -0.24 3.64
N SER A 44 -15.28 0.68 4.61
CA SER A 44 -14.03 1.20 5.14
C SER A 44 -13.41 0.09 6.00
N MET A 45 -12.68 -0.81 5.34
CA MET A 45 -11.77 -1.71 6.05
C MET A 45 -10.53 -0.89 6.38
N PRO A 46 -10.09 -0.84 7.64
CA PRO A 46 -8.81 -0.22 7.96
C PRO A 46 -7.74 -1.04 7.24
N ALA A 47 -7.10 -0.44 6.23
CA ALA A 47 -5.90 -1.00 5.64
C ALA A 47 -4.84 -0.99 6.74
N ALA A 48 -4.70 -2.11 7.45
CA ALA A 48 -3.55 -2.37 8.30
C ALA A 48 -2.30 -2.03 7.48
N ALA A 49 -1.35 -1.30 8.07
CA ALA A 49 -0.19 -0.75 7.36
C ALA A 49 0.63 -1.87 6.67
N VAL A 50 0.21 -2.25 5.46
CA VAL A 50 0.95 -3.16 4.60
C VAL A 50 2.06 -2.32 3.99
N GLY A 51 3.30 -2.68 4.31
CA GLY A 51 4.48 -1.98 3.81
C GLY A 51 4.56 -1.92 2.29
N LYS A 52 5.53 -1.16 1.77
CA LYS A 52 5.75 -0.98 0.33
C LYS A 52 5.98 -2.34 -0.35
N VAL A 53 5.24 -2.63 -1.43
CA VAL A 53 5.52 -3.78 -2.29
C VAL A 53 6.66 -3.41 -3.25
N ALA A 54 7.73 -4.19 -3.20
CA ALA A 54 8.82 -4.12 -4.16
C ALA A 54 8.60 -5.21 -5.22
N LEU A 55 8.49 -4.81 -6.48
CA LEU A 55 8.43 -5.72 -7.61
C LEU A 55 9.84 -5.87 -8.20
N ALA A 56 10.35 -7.09 -8.23
CA ALA A 56 11.60 -7.42 -8.92
C ALA A 56 11.29 -7.96 -10.32
N GLU A 57 11.86 -7.35 -11.35
CA GLU A 57 11.66 -7.79 -12.73
C GLU A 57 12.55 -9.00 -13.03
N SER A 58 11.94 -10.09 -13.48
CA SER A 58 12.61 -11.37 -13.74
C SER A 58 12.83 -11.70 -15.22
N GLY A 59 12.57 -10.74 -16.12
CA GLY A 59 12.72 -10.90 -17.57
C GLY A 59 11.40 -10.76 -18.32
N SER A 60 11.41 -11.15 -19.61
CA SER A 60 10.20 -11.09 -20.45
C SER A 60 9.20 -12.16 -20.04
N ALA A 61 7.92 -11.80 -19.93
CA ALA A 61 6.88 -12.72 -19.53
C ALA A 61 6.49 -13.66 -20.69
N GLU A 62 6.72 -14.96 -20.52
CA GLU A 62 6.33 -15.98 -21.48
C GLU A 62 4.88 -16.47 -21.29
N ARG A 63 4.34 -17.11 -22.34
CA ARG A 63 3.00 -17.71 -22.30
C ARG A 63 2.94 -18.80 -21.22
N GLY A 64 1.94 -18.71 -20.34
CA GLY A 64 1.72 -19.70 -19.30
C GLY A 64 1.30 -21.06 -19.87
N THR A 65 1.71 -22.13 -19.20
CA THR A 65 1.40 -23.53 -19.57
C THR A 65 0.49 -24.23 -18.55
N ASP A 66 0.32 -23.66 -17.34
CA ASP A 66 -0.52 -24.23 -16.29
C ASP A 66 -1.96 -23.71 -16.43
N PRO A 67 -2.97 -24.57 -16.64
CA PRO A 67 -4.37 -24.15 -16.75
C PRO A 67 -4.96 -23.64 -15.43
N LYS A 68 -4.29 -23.84 -14.29
CA LYS A 68 -4.69 -23.35 -12.97
C LYS A 68 -3.98 -22.05 -12.58
N GLU A 69 -3.41 -21.34 -13.54
CA GLU A 69 -2.71 -20.08 -13.34
C GLU A 69 -3.63 -18.88 -13.64
N VAL A 70 -3.57 -17.87 -12.78
CA VAL A 70 -4.19 -16.56 -12.97
C VAL A 70 -3.09 -15.52 -13.11
N VAL A 71 -3.06 -14.85 -14.27
CA VAL A 71 -2.08 -13.79 -14.55
C VAL A 71 -2.65 -12.44 -14.11
N ILE A 72 -1.92 -11.76 -13.23
CA ILE A 72 -2.22 -10.40 -12.78
C ILE A 72 -1.34 -9.43 -13.56
N GLY A 73 -1.97 -8.71 -14.49
CA GLY A 73 -1.32 -7.66 -15.27
C GLY A 73 -1.27 -6.34 -14.50
N LEU A 74 -0.06 -5.82 -14.30
CA LEU A 74 0.19 -4.55 -13.64
C LEU A 74 0.61 -3.51 -14.67
N SER A 75 0.18 -2.27 -14.47
CA SER A 75 0.62 -1.15 -15.30
C SER A 75 2.10 -0.84 -15.04
N PRO A 76 2.79 -0.14 -15.95
CA PRO A 76 4.23 0.14 -15.82
C PRO A 76 4.60 0.93 -14.56
N ALA A 77 3.70 1.83 -14.15
CA ALA A 77 3.91 2.72 -13.01
C ALA A 77 3.53 2.08 -11.66
N PHE A 78 2.85 0.93 -11.67
CA PHE A 78 2.35 0.26 -10.48
C PHE A 78 3.51 -0.20 -9.58
N SER A 79 3.46 0.20 -8.32
CA SER A 79 4.48 -0.07 -7.29
C SER A 79 5.88 0.47 -7.57
N ALA A 80 6.06 1.20 -8.69
CA ALA A 80 7.31 1.86 -9.05
C ALA A 80 7.25 3.36 -8.77
N ILE A 81 6.23 4.03 -9.32
CA ILE A 81 5.99 5.48 -9.15
C ILE A 81 4.71 5.71 -8.35
N LEU A 82 3.69 4.88 -8.61
CA LEU A 82 2.40 4.92 -7.93
C LEU A 82 2.38 3.81 -6.88
N HIS A 83 2.10 4.18 -5.63
CA HIS A 83 2.08 3.25 -4.49
C HIS A 83 0.69 3.08 -3.87
N GLU A 84 -0.27 3.91 -4.28
CA GLU A 84 -1.61 3.99 -3.71
C GLU A 84 -2.66 4.18 -4.81
N THR A 85 -3.88 3.72 -4.54
CA THR A 85 -5.02 3.94 -5.44
C THR A 85 -5.57 5.36 -5.33
N ILE A 86 -6.50 5.74 -6.20
CA ILE A 86 -7.14 7.07 -6.20
C ILE A 86 -7.82 7.45 -4.88
N ILE A 87 -8.20 6.46 -4.06
CA ILE A 87 -8.80 6.66 -2.73
C ILE A 87 -7.82 6.47 -1.58
N GLY A 88 -6.51 6.39 -1.86
CA GLY A 88 -5.46 6.27 -0.84
C GLY A 88 -5.25 4.86 -0.27
N LEU A 89 -5.74 3.81 -0.94
CA LEU A 89 -5.44 2.44 -0.51
C LEU A 89 -4.04 2.03 -0.97
N PRO A 90 -3.17 1.51 -0.08
CA PRO A 90 -1.87 0.98 -0.47
C PRO A 90 -2.03 -0.15 -1.48
N HIS A 91 -1.29 -0.09 -2.59
CA HIS A 91 -1.26 -1.15 -3.60
C HIS A 91 -0.91 -2.52 -3.01
N ALA A 92 -0.07 -2.54 -1.98
CA ALA A 92 0.31 -3.74 -1.27
C ALA A 92 -0.87 -4.47 -0.61
N ALA A 93 -1.78 -3.71 0.01
CA ALA A 93 -2.98 -4.26 0.62
C ALA A 93 -3.91 -4.83 -0.47
N VAL A 94 -4.12 -4.09 -1.55
CA VAL A 94 -4.95 -4.54 -2.68
C VAL A 94 -4.41 -5.83 -3.30
N LEU A 95 -3.10 -5.90 -3.58
CA LEU A 95 -2.49 -7.10 -4.13
C LEU A 95 -2.60 -8.30 -3.19
N LYS A 96 -2.45 -8.09 -1.88
CA LYS A 96 -2.58 -9.15 -0.88
C LYS A 96 -3.97 -9.77 -0.91
N GLU A 97 -5.02 -8.96 -0.95
CA GLU A 97 -6.41 -9.45 -1.02
C GLU A 97 -6.70 -10.17 -2.34
N ILE A 98 -6.16 -9.67 -3.47
CA ILE A 98 -6.30 -10.33 -4.77
C ILE A 98 -5.62 -11.71 -4.74
N CYS A 99 -4.39 -11.81 -4.19
CA CYS A 99 -3.70 -13.08 -4.05
C CYS A 99 -4.45 -14.05 -3.15
N ALA A 100 -4.96 -13.55 -2.01
CA ALA A 100 -5.75 -14.37 -1.08
C ALA A 100 -6.97 -14.96 -1.79
N GLY A 101 -7.74 -14.18 -2.55
CA GLY A 101 -8.88 -14.68 -3.30
C GLY A 101 -8.53 -15.73 -4.36
N ILE A 102 -7.36 -15.64 -4.99
CA ILE A 102 -6.87 -16.65 -5.95
C ILE A 102 -6.44 -17.94 -5.23
N GLU A 103 -5.69 -17.81 -4.14
CA GLU A 103 -5.21 -18.93 -3.33
C GLU A 103 -6.37 -19.69 -2.67
N GLU A 104 -7.42 -18.99 -2.24
CA GLU A 104 -8.64 -19.58 -1.66
C GLU A 104 -9.37 -20.53 -2.64
N GLN A 105 -9.21 -20.32 -3.95
CA GLN A 105 -9.75 -21.20 -4.99
C GLN A 105 -8.78 -22.32 -5.40
N GLY A 106 -7.60 -22.40 -4.77
CA GLY A 106 -6.56 -23.38 -5.09
C GLY A 106 -5.87 -23.12 -6.43
N LEU A 107 -5.85 -21.87 -6.90
CA LEU A 107 -5.19 -21.42 -8.13
C LEU A 107 -3.82 -20.80 -7.79
N LYS A 108 -2.94 -20.72 -8.79
CA LYS A 108 -1.65 -20.02 -8.68
C LYS A 108 -1.76 -18.65 -9.31
N TYR A 109 -1.19 -17.62 -8.70
CA TYR A 109 -1.06 -16.30 -9.33
C TYR A 109 0.32 -16.11 -9.96
N ARG A 110 0.38 -15.28 -11.02
CA ARG A 110 1.64 -14.79 -11.60
C ARG A 110 1.50 -13.31 -11.94
N PHE A 111 2.48 -12.50 -11.57
CA PHE A 111 2.51 -11.08 -11.89
C PHE A 111 3.27 -10.81 -13.19
N ILE A 112 2.72 -9.92 -14.03
CA ILE A 112 3.41 -9.38 -15.20
C ILE A 112 3.27 -7.86 -15.21
N LYS A 113 4.29 -7.14 -15.69
CA LYS A 113 4.15 -5.72 -16.04
C LYS A 113 3.86 -5.57 -17.52
N VAL A 114 2.82 -4.82 -17.86
CA VAL A 114 2.40 -4.57 -19.23
C VAL A 114 2.86 -3.18 -19.66
N PHE A 115 3.89 -3.12 -20.51
CA PHE A 115 4.45 -1.84 -20.99
C PHE A 115 3.81 -1.30 -22.27
N ARG A 116 2.97 -2.10 -22.92
CA ARG A 116 2.37 -1.75 -24.22
C ARG A 116 1.27 -0.68 -24.11
N THR A 117 0.53 -0.67 -23.01
CA THR A 117 -0.56 0.26 -22.75
C THR A 117 -0.69 0.50 -21.25
N ALA A 118 -1.22 1.67 -20.88
CA ALA A 118 -1.62 1.99 -19.51
C ALA A 118 -3.13 1.86 -19.28
N ASP A 119 -3.89 1.50 -20.32
CA ASP A 119 -5.31 1.18 -20.26
C ASP A 119 -5.51 -0.21 -19.60
N VAL A 120 -6.59 -0.35 -18.82
CA VAL A 120 -6.90 -1.54 -18.00
C VAL A 120 -8.03 -2.34 -18.63
#